data_AF-A0A8B6BTC2-F1
#
_entry.id   AF-A0A8B6BTC2-F1
#
_cell.length_a   1.000
_cell.length_b   1.000
_cell.length_c   1.000
_cell.angle_alpha   90.00
_cell.angle_beta   90.00
_cell.angle_gamma   90.00
#
_symmetry.space_group_name_H-M   'P 1'
#
loop_
_entity.id
_entity.type
_entity.pdbx_description
1 polymer ?
#
loop_
_entity_poly.entity_id
_entity_poly.type
_entity_poly.pdbx_seq_one_letter_code
_entity_poly.pdbx_strand_id
1 'polypeptide(L)'
;YDLRLQSASAIVNLRAISSPLKTISISLWIRRKSAKSMIEIEIGGNNGLILNISSEIQLSYSSQKVTTGISVNLTNWNHIGLVIDAASNMHTYVGGKKRFSKVIVALNITTHKANIREHSGI
;
A
#
# COMPACT_ATOMS: atom_id res chain seq x y z
N TYR A 1 -14.46 -2.17 -4.11
CA TYR A 1 -14.84 -3.30 -3.23
C TYR A 1 -14.46 -2.88 -1.82
N ASP A 2 -15.36 -3.02 -0.85
CA ASP A 2 -15.06 -2.75 0.57
C ASP A 2 -14.67 -4.09 1.21
N LEU A 3 -13.46 -4.19 1.76
CA LEU A 3 -12.92 -5.41 2.38
C LEU A 3 -12.57 -5.11 3.84
N ARG A 4 -13.41 -5.55 4.78
CA ARG A 4 -13.16 -5.37 6.21
C ARG A 4 -12.40 -6.60 6.74
N LEU A 5 -11.26 -6.41 7.39
CA LEU A 5 -10.55 -7.48 8.11
C LEU A 5 -11.06 -7.53 9.57
N GLN A 6 -10.82 -8.64 10.27
CA GLN A 6 -11.38 -8.88 11.62
C GLN A 6 -10.74 -8.02 12.73
N SER A 7 -9.49 -7.58 12.58
CA SER A 7 -8.77 -6.72 13.55
C SER A 7 -8.33 -5.36 13.00
N ALA A 8 -8.54 -5.14 11.70
CA ALA A 8 -8.38 -3.88 11.01
C ALA A 8 -9.48 -3.72 9.96
N SER A 9 -9.96 -2.51 9.73
CA SER A 9 -10.89 -2.25 8.62
C SER A 9 -10.12 -1.51 7.54
N ALA A 10 -10.14 -2.00 6.29
CA ALA A 10 -9.40 -1.44 5.17
C ALA A 10 -10.29 -1.30 3.93
N ILE A 11 -10.82 -0.10 3.69
CA ILE A 11 -11.56 0.15 2.44
C ILE A 11 -10.54 0.40 1.33
N VAL A 12 -10.24 -0.60 0.50
CA VAL A 12 -9.24 -0.46 -0.57
C VAL A 12 -9.91 -0.16 -1.91
N ASN A 13 -9.63 1.01 -2.46
CA ASN A 13 -9.94 1.32 -3.86
C ASN A 13 -8.68 1.14 -4.70
N LEU A 14 -8.66 0.12 -5.56
CA LEU A 14 -7.64 -0.01 -6.60
C LEU A 14 -8.18 0.41 -7.95
N ARG A 15 -7.40 1.25 -8.63
CA ARG A 15 -7.64 1.58 -10.03
C ARG A 15 -6.41 1.21 -10.85
N ALA A 16 -6.65 0.36 -11.84
CA ALA A 16 -5.70 -0.22 -12.76
C ALA A 16 -6.17 0.11 -14.18
N ILE A 17 -5.42 0.91 -14.94
CA ILE A 17 -5.93 1.55 -16.17
C ILE A 17 -5.39 0.91 -17.47
N SER A 18 -4.35 0.06 -17.40
CA SER A 18 -3.78 -0.62 -18.56
C SER A 18 -2.99 -1.87 -18.16
N SER A 19 -2.81 -2.83 -19.07
CA SER A 19 -1.80 -3.90 -18.91
C SER A 19 -0.63 -3.64 -19.88
N PRO A 20 0.64 -3.64 -19.41
CA PRO A 20 1.02 -3.72 -18.00
C PRO A 20 0.55 -2.49 -17.20
N LEU A 21 0.36 -2.67 -15.89
CA LEU A 21 -0.03 -1.58 -14.99
C LEU A 21 1.09 -0.55 -14.91
N LYS A 22 0.90 0.57 -15.60
CA LYS A 22 1.80 1.73 -15.51
C LYS A 22 1.36 2.69 -14.41
N THR A 23 0.11 2.63 -13.99
CA THR A 23 -0.43 3.52 -12.95
C THR A 23 -1.24 2.72 -11.95
N ILE A 24 -0.96 2.95 -10.67
CA ILE A 24 -1.67 2.35 -9.55
C ILE A 24 -2.01 3.44 -8.56
N SER A 25 -3.26 3.44 -8.10
CA SER A 25 -3.66 4.20 -6.92
C SER A 25 -4.26 3.24 -5.91
N ILE A 26 -3.76 3.31 -4.67
CA ILE A 26 -4.28 2.62 -3.50
C ILE A 26 -4.75 3.71 -2.53
N SER A 27 -5.98 3.63 -2.07
CA SER A 27 -6.49 4.49 -1.00
C SER A 27 -7.15 3.60 0.04
N LEU A 28 -6.79 3.79 1.31
CA LEU A 28 -7.32 3.00 2.41
C LEU A 28 -7.45 3.79 3.71
N TRP A 29 -8.51 3.50 4.46
CA TRP A 29 -8.59 3.83 5.88
C TRP A 29 -8.10 2.63 6.68
N ILE A 30 -7.26 2.84 7.68
CA ILE A 30 -6.70 1.77 8.52
C ILE A 30 -6.69 2.19 9.98
N ARG A 31 -7.03 1.25 10.86
CA ARG A 31 -6.82 1.30 12.31
C ARG A 31 -6.53 -0.12 12.79
N ARG A 32 -5.62 -0.27 13.75
CA ARG A 32 -5.29 -1.53 14.44
C ARG A 32 -5.70 -1.44 15.91
N LYS A 33 -6.07 -2.59 16.49
CA LYS A 33 -6.24 -2.71 17.95
C LYS A 33 -4.90 -2.81 18.70
N SER A 34 -3.84 -3.29 18.05
CA SER A 34 -2.51 -3.48 18.63
C SER A 34 -1.42 -2.94 17.72
N ALA A 35 -0.34 -2.41 18.30
CA ALA A 35 0.81 -1.94 17.54
C ALA A 35 1.61 -3.09 16.88
N LYS A 36 1.37 -4.34 17.29
CA LYS A 36 2.16 -5.51 16.86
C LYS A 36 1.73 -6.13 15.53
N SER A 37 0.59 -5.76 14.93
CA SER A 37 0.15 -6.37 13.66
C SER A 37 0.55 -5.55 12.44
N MET A 38 0.87 -6.17 11.30
CA MET A 38 1.18 -5.48 10.04
C MET A 38 0.05 -5.72 9.03
N ILE A 39 -0.30 -4.69 8.25
CA ILE A 39 -1.16 -4.87 7.09
C ILE A 39 -0.31 -4.92 5.83
N GLU A 40 -0.52 -5.96 5.04
CA GLU A 40 0.09 -6.15 3.73
C GLU A 40 -1.00 -6.07 2.66
N ILE A 41 -0.75 -5.29 1.61
CA ILE A 41 -1.56 -5.27 0.38
C ILE A 41 -0.65 -5.68 -0.77
N GLU A 42 -0.94 -6.82 -1.37
CA GLU A 42 -0.24 -7.31 -2.55
C GLU A 42 -1.08 -7.09 -3.79
N ILE A 43 -0.49 -6.58 -4.87
CA ILE A 43 -1.11 -6.42 -6.19
C ILE A 43 -0.23 -7.14 -7.21
N GLY A 44 -0.79 -8.11 -7.93
CA GLY A 44 -0.11 -8.73 -9.08
C GLY A 44 0.49 -10.12 -8.89
N GLY A 45 0.42 -10.71 -7.68
CA GLY A 45 0.91 -12.08 -7.45
C GLY A 45 2.43 -12.16 -7.37
N ASN A 46 3.02 -13.21 -7.96
CA ASN A 46 4.47 -13.37 -8.04
C ASN A 46 5.10 -12.16 -8.75
N ASN A 47 6.02 -11.46 -8.06
CA ASN A 47 6.61 -10.17 -8.45
C ASN A 47 5.64 -8.97 -8.42
N GLY A 48 4.57 -9.07 -7.63
CA GLY A 48 3.61 -8.01 -7.40
C GLY A 48 4.16 -6.83 -6.59
N LEU A 49 3.38 -5.77 -6.55
CA LEU A 49 3.56 -4.65 -5.64
C LEU A 49 3.10 -5.06 -4.25
N ILE A 50 3.91 -4.87 -3.23
CA ILE A 50 3.57 -5.15 -1.83
C ILE A 50 3.64 -3.84 -1.04
N LEU A 51 2.52 -3.38 -0.50
CA LEU A 51 2.44 -2.26 0.44
C LEU A 51 2.32 -2.81 1.86
N ASN A 52 3.34 -2.56 2.68
CA ASN A 52 3.40 -2.93 4.08
C ASN A 52 3.18 -1.71 4.97
N ILE A 53 2.27 -1.83 5.93
CA ILE A 53 1.91 -0.76 6.86
C ILE A 53 1.95 -1.32 8.28
N SER A 54 2.97 -0.91 9.04
CA SER A 54 3.18 -1.30 10.43
C SER A 54 3.33 -0.06 11.33
N SER A 55 4.51 0.19 11.90
CA SER A 55 4.89 1.50 12.45
C SER A 55 5.31 2.49 11.36
N GLU A 56 5.61 1.99 10.17
CA GLU A 56 6.07 2.74 9.01
C GLU A 56 5.42 2.22 7.72
N ILE A 57 5.30 3.09 6.72
CA ILE A 57 4.84 2.71 5.38
C ILE A 57 6.03 2.28 4.52
N GLN A 58 5.97 1.06 3.99
CA GLN A 58 7.00 0.47 3.14
C GLN A 58 6.37 -0.10 1.86
N LEU A 59 7.07 0.06 0.75
CA LEU A 59 6.70 -0.51 -0.54
C LEU A 59 7.79 -1.49 -0.97
N SER A 60 7.40 -2.69 -1.39
CA SER A 60 8.27 -3.63 -2.07
C SER A 60 7.74 -3.90 -3.47
N TYR A 61 8.62 -3.90 -4.46
CA TYR A 61 8.27 -4.27 -5.83
C TYR A 61 9.51 -4.87 -6.50
N SER A 62 9.36 -6.07 -7.08
CA SER A 62 10.50 -6.84 -7.58
C SER A 62 11.59 -6.97 -6.49
N SER A 63 12.84 -6.63 -6.79
CA SER A 63 13.95 -6.61 -5.82
C SER A 63 14.09 -5.30 -5.04
N GLN A 64 13.22 -4.31 -5.29
CA GLN A 64 13.30 -3.02 -4.62
C GLN A 64 12.44 -2.99 -3.35
N LYS A 65 13.04 -2.47 -2.28
CA LYS A 65 12.34 -2.05 -1.06
C LYS A 65 12.49 -0.53 -0.91
N VAL A 66 11.37 0.16 -0.79
CA VAL A 66 11.29 1.60 -0.56
C VAL A 66 10.64 1.84 0.80
N THR A 67 11.44 2.39 1.70
CA THR A 67 11.00 2.84 3.02
C THR A 67 10.68 4.33 2.96
N THR A 68 9.50 4.74 3.40
CA THR A 68 9.04 6.13 3.25
C THR A 68 9.51 7.08 4.36
N GLY A 69 9.94 6.56 5.52
CA GLY A 69 10.22 7.37 6.71
C GLY A 69 8.95 7.90 7.41
N ILE A 70 7.75 7.61 6.88
CA ILE A 70 6.51 8.11 7.45
C ILE A 70 6.06 7.18 8.57
N SER A 71 6.22 7.65 9.82
CA SER A 71 5.63 6.99 10.98
C SER A 71 4.12 7.18 11.03
N VAL A 72 3.39 6.09 11.28
CA VAL A 72 1.92 6.11 11.41
C VAL A 72 1.48 5.50 12.73
N ASN A 73 0.72 6.26 13.53
CA ASN A 73 0.09 5.72 14.72
C ASN A 73 -1.24 5.07 14.36
N LEU A 74 -1.21 3.76 14.15
CA LEU A 74 -2.37 2.99 13.75
C LEU A 74 -3.36 2.67 14.88
N THR A 75 -3.18 3.14 16.12
CA THR A 75 -4.25 2.99 17.15
C THR A 75 -5.47 3.87 16.85
N ASN A 76 -5.28 4.91 16.03
CA ASN A 76 -6.33 5.76 15.47
C ASN A 76 -6.60 5.43 14.01
N TRP A 77 -7.74 5.91 13.49
CA TRP A 77 -8.02 5.84 12.06
C TRP A 77 -7.06 6.74 11.28
N ASN A 78 -6.39 6.15 10.29
CA ASN A 78 -5.51 6.85 9.38
C ASN A 78 -6.01 6.63 7.96
N HIS A 79 -6.07 7.71 7.17
CA HIS A 79 -6.26 7.60 5.72
C HIS A 79 -4.88 7.59 5.05
N ILE A 80 -4.57 6.51 4.34
CA ILE A 80 -3.31 6.32 3.62
C ILE A 80 -3.61 6.19 2.13
N GLY A 81 -2.91 7.00 1.34
CA GLY A 81 -2.92 6.94 -0.12
C GLY A 81 -1.54 6.60 -0.65
N LEU A 82 -1.48 5.74 -1.66
CA LEU A 82 -0.30 5.48 -2.45
C LEU A 82 -0.66 5.66 -3.93
N VAL A 83 0.11 6.46 -4.65
CA VAL A 83 -0.03 6.61 -6.10
C VAL A 83 1.31 6.32 -6.73
N ILE A 84 1.31 5.51 -7.78
CA ILE A 84 2.44 5.34 -8.69
C ILE A 84 1.94 5.73 -10.07
N ASP A 85 2.53 6.76 -10.67
CA ASP A 85 2.15 7.22 -12.00
C ASP A 85 2.89 6.46 -13.12
N ALA A 86 2.50 6.74 -14.38
CA ALA A 86 3.09 6.11 -15.56
C ALA A 86 4.58 6.43 -15.76
N ALA A 87 5.11 7.47 -15.11
CA ALA A 87 6.52 7.83 -15.10
C ALA A 87 7.26 7.22 -13.90
N SER A 88 6.63 6.30 -13.16
CA SER A 88 7.19 5.63 -11.97
C SER A 88 7.44 6.57 -10.79
N ASN A 89 6.75 7.72 -10.73
CA ASN A 89 6.75 8.55 -9.54
C ASN A 89 5.81 7.92 -8.50
N MET A 90 6.40 7.46 -7.40
CA MET A 90 5.68 7.05 -6.20
C MET A 90 5.38 8.27 -5.34
N HIS A 91 4.13 8.40 -4.89
CA HIS A 91 3.67 9.41 -3.95
C HIS A 91 2.89 8.76 -2.82
N THR A 92 3.21 9.10 -1.58
CA THR A 92 2.47 8.62 -0.39
C THR A 92 1.78 9.79 0.30
N TYR A 93 0.52 9.56 0.68
CA TYR A 93 -0.36 10.52 1.31
C TYR A 93 -0.81 9.98 2.66
N VAL A 94 -0.83 10.83 3.69
CA VAL A 94 -1.40 10.50 5.00
C VAL A 94 -2.33 11.63 5.43
N GLY A 95 -3.59 11.30 5.73
CA GLY A 95 -4.62 12.29 6.05
C GLY A 95 -4.90 13.26 4.90
N GLY A 96 -4.79 12.79 3.65
CA GLY A 96 -5.03 13.59 2.45
C GLY A 96 -3.88 14.52 2.03
N LYS A 97 -2.77 14.58 2.78
CA LYS A 97 -1.59 15.39 2.45
C LYS A 97 -0.47 14.52 1.92
N LYS A 98 0.20 14.94 0.85
CA LYS A 98 1.43 14.28 0.33
C LYS A 98 2.53 14.39 1.39
N ARG A 99 3.17 13.28 1.72
CA ARG A 99 4.23 13.20 2.73
C ARG A 99 5.55 12.67 2.19
N PHE A 100 5.49 11.87 1.12
CA PHE A 100 6.68 11.25 0.53
C PHE A 100 6.55 11.21 -0.99
N SER A 101 7.68 11.31 -1.67
CA SER A 101 7.78 11.13 -3.12
C SER A 101 9.12 10.53 -3.48
N LYS A 102 9.12 9.58 -4.42
CA LYS A 102 10.36 8.98 -4.96
C LYS A 102 10.11 8.42 -6.35
N VAL A 103 11.11 8.49 -7.23
CA VAL A 103 11.10 7.74 -8.49
C VAL A 103 11.52 6.30 -8.18
N ILE A 104 10.70 5.34 -8.59
CA ILE A 104 10.96 3.90 -8.45
C ILE A 104 11.21 3.26 -9.82
N VAL A 105 11.59 1.99 -9.84
CA VAL A 105 11.62 1.24 -11.10
C VAL A 105 10.23 1.13 -11.72
N ALA A 106 10.20 1.08 -13.06
CA ALA A 106 8.97 0.96 -13.81
C ALA A 106 8.19 -0.28 -13.41
N LEU A 107 6.90 -0.08 -13.14
CA LEU A 107 5.97 -1.16 -12.85
C LEU A 107 5.70 -1.98 -14.12
N ASN A 108 5.89 -3.27 -14.00
CA ASN A 108 5.57 -4.30 -14.98
C ASN A 108 4.66 -5.36 -14.33
N ILE A 109 3.49 -4.93 -13.87
CA ILE A 109 2.51 -5.82 -13.24
C ILE A 109 1.46 -6.18 -14.28
N THR A 110 1.34 -7.48 -14.57
CA THR A 110 0.43 -8.02 -15.60
C THR A 110 -0.90 -8.49 -15.03
N THR A 111 -0.97 -8.71 -13.71
CA THR A 111 -2.17 -9.23 -13.02
C THR A 111 -2.80 -8.15 -12.14
N HIS A 112 -4.11 -7.97 -12.24
CA HIS A 112 -4.85 -6.91 -11.54
C HIS A 112 -5.52 -7.40 -10.23
N LYS A 113 -5.12 -8.57 -9.73
CA LYS A 113 -5.64 -9.13 -8.48
C LYS A 113 -4.92 -8.49 -7.30
N ALA A 114 -5.69 -8.20 -6.24
CA ALA A 114 -5.13 -7.75 -4.99
C ALA A 114 -5.54 -8.64 -3.82
N ASN A 115 -4.57 -8.88 -2.95
CA ASN A 115 -4.75 -9.63 -1.71
C ASN A 115 -4.43 -8.70 -0.54
N ILE A 116 -5.23 -8.78 0.51
CA ILE A 116 -5.01 -8.01 1.74
C ILE A 116 -4.85 -9.00 2.88
N ARG A 117 -3.77 -8.85 3.64
CA ARG A 117 -3.44 -9.72 4.77
C ARG A 117 -3.15 -8.88 6.01
N GLU A 118 -3.58 -9.37 7.16
CA GLU A 118 -3.08 -8.89 8.45
C GLU A 118 -2.19 -9.97 9.05
N HIS A 119 -0.98 -9.58 9.42
CA HIS A 119 -0.03 -10.43 10.11
C HIS A 119 -0.01 -9.99 11.57
N SER A 120 -0.52 -10.82 12.48
CA SER A 120 -0.20 -10.68 13.90
C SER A 120 1.29 -10.89 14.08
N GLY A 121 2.01 -9.87 14.55
CA GLY A 121 3.45 -9.95 14.77
C GLY A 121 3.82 -11.15 15.64
N ILE A 122 4.90 -11.83 15.22
CA ILE A 122 5.65 -12.81 16.01
C ILE A 122 6.18 -12.12 17.28
#